data_AF-A0A519WX68-F1
#
_entry.id   AF-A0A519WX68-F1
#
_cell.length_a   1.000
_cell.length_b   1.000
_cell.length_c   1.000
_cell.angle_alpha   90.00
_cell.angle_beta   90.00
_cell.angle_gamma   90.00
#
_symmetry.space_group_name_H-M   'P 1'
#
loop_
_entity.id
_entity.type
_entity.pdbx_description
1 polymer ?
#
loop_
_entity_poly.entity_id
_entity_poly.type
_entity_poly.pdbx_seq_one_letter_code
_entity_poly.pdbx_strand_id
1 'polypeptide(L)' 'MLLKHTHKSLLKQIDPIEGFEQMTINEKLEASELTYDFDQAMLNNKTRARQILAYLKVDPNSINEIVNR' A
#
# COMPACT_ATOMS: atom_id res chain seq x y z
N MET A 1 14.99 6.51 -8.94
CA MET A 1 13.77 7.15 -8.41
C MET A 1 13.91 7.27 -6.90
N LEU A 2 13.83 8.48 -6.35
CA LEU A 2 13.78 8.72 -4.91
C LEU A 2 12.36 8.43 -4.44
N LEU A 3 12.22 7.44 -3.56
CA LEU A 3 10.95 7.12 -2.90
C LEU A 3 10.59 8.25 -1.92
N LYS A 4 9.32 8.69 -1.93
CA LYS A 4 8.85 9.75 -1.03
C LYS A 4 8.67 9.27 0.41
N HIS A 5 8.34 7.99 0.63
CA HIS A 5 7.91 7.51 1.94
C HIS A 5 8.71 6.33 2.51
N THR A 6 9.25 6.54 3.70
CA THR A 6 9.89 5.50 4.53
C THR A 6 8.86 4.74 5.38
N HIS A 7 9.20 3.54 5.87
CA HIS A 7 8.28 2.71 6.68
C HIS A 7 7.63 3.47 7.86
N LYS A 8 8.40 4.27 8.61
CA LYS A 8 7.89 5.10 9.71
C LYS A 8 6.96 6.23 9.24
N SER A 9 7.12 6.72 8.02
CA SER A 9 6.24 7.76 7.46
C SER A 9 4.85 7.20 7.13
N LEU A 10 4.80 5.96 6.63
CA LEU A 10 3.56 5.35 6.15
C LEU A 10 2.61 5.00 7.29
N LEU A 11 3.12 4.41 8.37
CA LEU A 11 2.29 4.10 9.54
C LEU A 11 1.66 5.36 10.15
N LYS A 12 2.42 6.46 10.23
CA LYS A 12 1.92 7.75 10.70
C LYS A 12 0.84 8.36 9.82
N GLN A 13 0.84 8.06 8.52
CA GLN A 13 -0.19 8.52 7.59
C GLN A 13 -1.46 7.66 7.66
N ILE A 14 -1.32 6.37 7.96
CA ILE A 14 -2.44 5.42 7.97
C ILE A 14 -3.23 5.45 9.29
N ASP A 15 -2.54 5.55 10.43
CA ASP A 15 -3.17 5.54 11.76
C ASP A 15 -4.30 6.58 11.97
N PRO A 16 -4.23 7.82 11.46
CA PRO A 16 -5.30 8.81 11.65
C PRO A 16 -6.48 8.65 10.68
N ILE A 17 -6.44 7.72 9.72
CA ILE A 17 -7.51 7.58 8.72
C ILE A 17 -8.71 6.85 9.35
N GLU A 18 -9.77 7.59 9.64
CA GLU A 18 -11.02 7.03 10.16
C GLU A 18 -11.68 6.13 9.11
N GLY A 19 -12.20 4.96 9.52
CA GLY A 19 -12.85 4.02 8.62
C GLY A 19 -11.89 3.25 7.68
N PHE A 20 -10.58 3.34 7.88
CA PHE A 20 -9.59 2.71 7.00
C PHE A 20 -9.81 1.21 6.78
N GLU A 21 -10.27 0.47 7.79
CA GLU A 21 -10.56 -0.97 7.67
C GLU A 21 -11.73 -1.29 6.71
N GLN A 22 -12.66 -0.36 6.51
CA GLN A 22 -13.84 -0.52 5.66
C GLN A 22 -13.60 -0.07 4.21
N MET A 23 -12.47 0.59 3.96
CA MET A 23 -12.08 1.06 2.63
C MET A 23 -11.59 -0.10 1.75
N THR A 24 -11.91 -0.01 0.46
CA THR A 24 -11.30 -0.85 -0.57
C THR A 24 -9.80 -0.56 -0.70
N ILE A 25 -9.06 -1.46 -1.37
CA ILE A 25 -7.61 -1.29 -1.56
C ILE A 25 -7.28 0.00 -2.33
N ASN A 26 -8.07 0.34 -3.34
CA ASN A 26 -7.86 1.56 -4.13
C ASN A 26 -8.08 2.82 -3.29
N GLU A 27 -9.14 2.84 -2.48
CA GLU A 27 -9.42 3.96 -1.57
C GLU A 27 -8.32 4.09 -0.51
N LYS A 28 -7.81 2.97 0.03
CA LYS A 28 -6.67 2.97 0.95
C LYS A 28 -5.41 3.53 0.31
N LEU A 29 -5.13 3.17 -0.94
CA LEU A 29 -3.99 3.70 -1.71
C LEU A 29 -4.12 5.20 -1.95
N GLU A 30 -5.33 5.67 -2.28
CA GLU A 30 -5.61 7.09 -2.51
C GLU A 30 -5.51 7.90 -1.21
N ALA A 31 -6.17 7.45 -0.14
CA ALA A 31 -6.16 8.11 1.16
C ALA A 31 -4.77 8.16 1.81
N SER A 32 -3.87 7.24 1.45
CA SER A 32 -2.48 7.21 1.92
C SER A 32 -1.47 7.83 0.94
N GLU A 33 -1.93 8.41 -0.18
CA GLU A 33 -1.09 8.95 -1.26
C GLU A 33 -0.07 7.93 -1.83
N LEU A 34 -0.39 6.64 -1.75
CA LEU A 34 0.49 5.53 -2.13
C LEU A 34 0.25 5.00 -3.55
N THR A 35 -0.77 5.47 -4.26
CA THR A 35 -1.14 4.98 -5.60
C THR A 35 0.06 4.91 -6.55
N TYR A 36 0.79 6.03 -6.69
CA TYR A 36 1.96 6.08 -7.56
C TYR A 36 3.08 5.12 -7.13
N ASP A 37 3.39 5.11 -5.82
CA ASP A 37 4.43 4.26 -5.25
C ASP A 37 4.09 2.77 -5.41
N PHE A 38 2.81 2.41 -5.30
CA PHE A 38 2.30 1.06 -5.52
C PHE A 38 2.41 0.66 -6.99
N ASP A 39 1.97 1.51 -7.92
CA ASP A 39 2.07 1.24 -9.35
C ASP A 39 3.53 1.03 -9.79
N GLN A 40 4.44 1.91 -9.33
CA GLN A 40 5.86 1.75 -9.61
C GLN A 40 6.45 0.47 -8.99
N ALA A 41 5.98 0.09 -7.79
CA ALA A 41 6.40 -1.13 -7.14
C ALA A 41 5.88 -2.38 -7.88
N MET A 42 4.65 -2.38 -8.38
CA MET A 42 4.10 -3.49 -9.16
C MET A 42 4.92 -3.77 -10.43
N LEU A 43 5.45 -2.72 -11.07
CA LEU A 43 6.28 -2.84 -12.28
C LEU A 43 7.71 -3.31 -11.99
N ASN A 44 8.33 -2.78 -10.92
CA ASN A 44 9.78 -2.90 -10.74
C ASN A 44 10.20 -3.76 -9.54
N ASN A 45 9.33 -3.95 -8.55
CA ASN A 45 9.67 -4.61 -7.29
C ASN A 45 8.42 -5.17 -6.59
N LYS A 46 8.02 -6.39 -6.96
CA LYS A 46 6.87 -7.09 -6.36
C LYS A 46 7.00 -7.26 -4.83
N THR A 47 8.20 -7.33 -4.28
CA THR A 47 8.40 -7.35 -2.80
C THR A 47 7.95 -6.04 -2.17
N ARG A 48 8.24 -4.90 -2.80
CA ARG A 48 7.79 -3.58 -2.33
C ARG A 48 6.28 -3.43 -2.46
N ALA A 49 5.67 -3.94 -3.53
CA ALA A 49 4.23 -3.94 -3.70
C ALA A 49 3.53 -4.70 -2.55
N ARG A 50 4.06 -5.88 -2.17
CA ARG A 50 3.59 -6.64 -1.00
C ARG A 50 3.68 -5.83 0.30
N GLN A 51 4.80 -5.13 0.51
CA GLN A 51 4.98 -4.30 1.71
C GLN A 51 3.95 -3.18 1.80
N ILE A 52 3.68 -2.50 0.69
CA ILE A 52 2.66 -1.42 0.64
C ILE A 52 1.30 -1.98 1.03
N LEU A 53 0.85 -3.08 0.39
CA LEU A 53 -0.44 -3.68 0.71
C LEU A 53 -0.53 -4.19 2.15
N ALA A 54 0.58 -4.72 2.71
CA ALA A 54 0.63 -5.10 4.11
C ALA A 54 0.47 -3.90 5.06
N TYR A 55 1.02 -2.73 4.72
CA TYR A 55 0.79 -1.50 5.50
C TYR A 55 -0.65 -1.03 5.41
N LEU A 56 -1.29 -1.23 4.25
CA LEU A 56 -2.72 -0.97 4.07
C LEU A 56 -3.61 -2.04 4.74
N LYS A 57 -3.02 -2.95 5.53
CA LYS A 57 -3.69 -4.04 6.24
C LYS A 57 -4.54 -4.91 5.32
N VAL A 58 -4.07 -5.12 4.09
CA VAL A 58 -4.67 -6.08 3.17
C VAL A 58 -4.30 -7.49 3.64
N ASP A 59 -5.24 -8.43 3.58
CA ASP A 59 -4.97 -9.78 4.01
C ASP A 59 -3.93 -10.48 3.11
N PRO A 60 -3.12 -11.40 3.66
CA PRO A 60 -2.04 -12.03 2.90
C PRO A 60 -2.49 -12.79 1.64
N ASN A 61 -3.72 -13.31 1.60
CA ASN A 61 -4.21 -14.03 0.44
C ASN A 61 -4.50 -13.05 -0.70
N SER A 62 -5.24 -11.97 -0.42
CA SER A 62 -5.49 -10.89 -1.38
C SER A 62 -4.19 -10.28 -1.90
N ILE A 63 -3.19 -10.07 -1.03
CA ILE A 63 -1.86 -9.58 -1.44
C ILE A 63 -1.25 -10.50 -2.50
N ASN A 64 -1.31 -11.81 -2.28
CA ASN A 64 -0.75 -12.77 -3.22
C ASN A 64 -1.52 -12.79 -4.53
N GLU A 65 -2.84 -12.67 -4.52
CA GLU A 65 -3.66 -12.58 -5.73
C GLU A 65 -3.35 -11.32 -6.55
N ILE A 66 -3.18 -10.18 -5.89
CA ILE A 66 -2.91 -8.89 -6.55
C ILE A 66 -1.51 -8.87 -7.14
N VAL A 67 -0.51 -9.27 -6.35
CA VAL A 67 0.90 -9.13 -6.75
C VAL A 67 1.33 -10.21 -7.75
N ASN A 68 0.66 -11.38 -7.77
CA ASN A 68 0.99 -12.46 -8.70
C ASN A 68 0.15 -12.47 -9.99
N ARG A 69 -0.74 -11.50 -10.19
CA ARG A 69 -1.22 -11.15 -11.54
C ARG A 69 -0.06 -10.67 -12.42
#